data_AF-A0A9J7KN94-F1
#
_entry.id   AF-A0A9J7KN94-F1
#
_cell.length_a   1.000
_cell.length_b   1.000
_cell.length_c   1.000
_cell.angle_alpha   90.00
_cell.angle_beta   90.00
_cell.angle_gamma   90.00
#
_symmetry.space_group_name_H-M   'P 1'
#
loop_
_entity.id
_entity.type
_entity.pdbx_description
1 polymer ?
#
loop_
_entity_poly.entity_id
_entity_poly.type
_entity_poly.pdbx_seq_one_letter_code
_entity_poly.pdbx_strand_id
1 'polypeptide(L)'
;MADSSKSFLGLLNGLARRTYYGDENITDGFLKEELYPEMPEGDFEALLSKCNGLIKSMVSADMDFKQLEAFATSQTKRKQGGITEEEAQMLTKFWKTHKSKIHQVVVSRCAWNNKLKDVSWRIDLKMQAKHVDQINQPTAIVELQVQNGDQQESNVVRFEMDEERLSKVVKDIEKIEEQISAHCQK
;
A
#
# COMPACT_ATOMS: atom_id res chain seq x y z
N MET A 1 -26.23 25.53 7.72
CA MET A 1 -25.16 25.55 6.70
C MET A 1 -23.81 25.15 7.30
N ALA A 2 -23.35 25.76 8.41
CA ALA A 2 -22.04 25.45 9.02
C ALA A 2 -21.89 24.01 9.58
N ASP A 3 -22.99 23.34 9.95
CA ASP A 3 -22.93 21.97 10.48
C ASP A 3 -22.62 20.92 9.40
N SER A 4 -23.07 21.11 8.16
CA SER A 4 -22.84 20.14 7.08
C SER A 4 -21.35 19.97 6.77
N SER A 5 -20.62 21.08 6.71
CA SER A 5 -19.18 21.08 6.38
C SER A 5 -18.34 20.56 7.56
N LYS A 6 -18.80 20.78 8.81
CA LYS A 6 -18.19 20.17 10.01
C LYS A 6 -18.45 18.67 10.06
N SER A 7 -19.68 18.22 9.83
CA SER A 7 -20.03 16.80 9.77
C SER A 7 -19.26 16.08 8.67
N PHE A 8 -19.09 16.69 7.50
CA PHE A 8 -18.30 16.12 6.41
C PHE A 8 -16.82 15.96 6.79
N LEU A 9 -16.20 16.98 7.38
CA LEU A 9 -14.82 16.87 7.88
C LEU A 9 -14.71 15.83 9.00
N GLY A 10 -15.70 15.77 9.90
CA GLY A 10 -15.80 14.77 10.96
C GLY A 10 -15.86 13.36 10.40
N LEU A 11 -16.62 13.15 9.32
CA LEU A 11 -16.74 11.87 8.63
C LEU A 11 -15.40 11.45 8.02
N LEU A 12 -14.72 12.35 7.30
CA LEU A 12 -13.39 12.07 6.74
C LEU A 12 -12.38 11.70 7.84
N ASN A 13 -12.39 12.43 8.96
CA ASN A 13 -11.53 12.16 10.11
C ASN A 13 -11.84 10.79 10.75
N GLY A 14 -13.13 10.48 10.92
CA GLY A 14 -13.59 9.18 11.43
C GLY A 14 -13.14 8.03 10.54
N LEU A 15 -13.34 8.16 9.23
CA LEU A 15 -12.88 7.18 8.24
C LEU A 15 -11.36 6.99 8.27
N ALA A 16 -10.59 8.08 8.47
CA ALA A 16 -9.15 8.00 8.59
C ALA A 16 -8.71 7.28 9.88
N ARG A 17 -9.36 7.59 11.02
CA ARG A 17 -9.10 6.94 12.30
C ARG A 17 -9.37 5.44 12.23
N ARG A 18 -10.53 5.06 11.69
CA ARG A 18 -10.92 3.67 11.49
C ARG A 18 -9.94 2.92 10.59
N THR A 19 -9.69 3.45 9.39
CA THR A 19 -9.02 2.70 8.32
C THR A 19 -7.50 2.71 8.44
N TYR A 20 -6.93 3.83 8.86
CA TYR A 20 -5.47 4.03 8.89
C TYR A 20 -4.93 4.06 10.32
N TYR A 21 -5.67 4.55 11.31
CA TYR A 21 -5.14 4.66 12.68
C TYR A 21 -5.50 3.48 13.58
N GLY A 22 -6.29 2.52 13.08
CA GLY A 22 -6.62 1.28 13.80
C GLY A 22 -7.59 1.48 14.96
N ASP A 23 -8.42 2.52 14.91
CA ASP A 23 -9.43 2.78 15.94
C ASP A 23 -10.70 1.96 15.64
N GLU A 24 -10.81 0.79 16.28
CA GLU A 24 -11.92 -0.15 16.09
C GLU A 24 -13.26 0.36 16.66
N ASN A 25 -13.22 1.37 17.54
CA ASN A 25 -14.43 1.94 18.16
C ASN A 25 -15.23 2.80 17.17
N ILE A 26 -14.60 3.24 16.08
CA ILE A 26 -15.28 4.04 15.06
C ILE A 26 -16.02 3.08 14.12
N THR A 27 -17.33 2.95 14.30
CA THR A 27 -18.21 2.13 13.46
C THR A 27 -19.07 3.00 12.53
N ASP A 28 -19.70 2.39 11.51
CA ASP A 28 -20.63 3.13 10.64
C ASP A 28 -21.83 3.66 11.42
N GLY A 29 -22.36 2.86 12.37
CA GLY A 29 -23.44 3.28 13.27
C GLY A 29 -23.05 4.49 14.14
N PHE A 30 -21.86 4.44 14.77
CA PHE A 30 -21.35 5.56 15.57
C PHE A 30 -21.21 6.85 14.73
N LEU A 31 -20.64 6.75 13.53
CA LEU A 31 -20.48 7.91 12.64
C LEU A 31 -21.81 8.48 12.17
N LYS A 32 -22.81 7.62 11.91
CA LYS A 32 -24.15 8.05 11.53
C LYS A 32 -24.83 8.78 12.68
N GLU A 33 -24.89 8.17 13.86
CA GLU A 33 -25.55 8.74 15.04
C GLU A 33 -24.94 10.10 15.45
N GLU A 34 -23.61 10.21 15.40
CA GLU A 34 -22.91 11.43 15.83
C GLU A 34 -22.97 12.55 14.79
N LEU A 35 -22.89 12.24 13.49
CA LEU A 35 -22.68 13.25 12.44
C LEU A 35 -23.92 13.50 11.56
N TYR A 36 -24.78 12.49 11.40
CA TYR A 36 -25.93 12.49 10.50
C TYR A 36 -27.13 11.72 11.09
N PRO A 37 -27.61 12.05 12.31
CA PRO A 37 -28.65 11.26 13.00
C PRO A 37 -29.98 11.23 12.22
N GLU A 38 -30.30 12.31 11.53
CA GLU A 38 -31.55 12.46 10.75
C GLU A 38 -31.44 11.89 9.32
N MET A 39 -30.28 11.38 8.91
CA MET A 39 -30.07 10.88 7.55
C MET A 39 -30.58 9.44 7.40
N PRO A 40 -31.34 9.12 6.33
CA PRO A 40 -31.71 7.74 6.01
C PRO A 40 -30.48 6.85 5.85
N GLU A 41 -30.60 5.58 6.26
CA GLU A 41 -29.46 4.66 6.28
C GLU A 41 -28.85 4.44 4.89
N GLY A 42 -29.68 4.26 3.86
CA GLY A 42 -29.19 4.10 2.48
C GLY A 42 -28.45 5.33 1.93
N ASP A 43 -28.89 6.54 2.30
CA ASP A 43 -28.23 7.77 1.88
C ASP A 43 -26.88 7.93 2.59
N PHE A 44 -26.81 7.55 3.88
CA PHE A 44 -25.58 7.55 4.64
C PHE A 44 -24.57 6.53 4.10
N GLU A 45 -24.99 5.32 3.78
CA GLU A 45 -24.13 4.31 3.14
C GLU A 45 -23.54 4.81 1.81
N ALA A 46 -24.35 5.46 0.98
CA ALA A 46 -23.91 6.06 -0.28
C ALA A 46 -22.88 7.18 -0.04
N LEU A 47 -23.11 8.06 0.93
CA LEU A 47 -22.16 9.11 1.33
C LEU A 47 -20.85 8.50 1.85
N LEU A 48 -20.93 7.48 2.69
CA LEU A 48 -19.78 6.81 3.27
C LEU A 48 -18.92 6.13 2.20
N SER A 49 -19.56 5.45 1.25
CA SER A 49 -18.90 4.86 0.09
C SER A 49 -18.19 5.92 -0.76
N LYS A 50 -18.85 7.06 -1.02
CA LYS A 50 -18.28 8.20 -1.73
C LYS A 50 -17.04 8.76 -1.03
N CYS A 51 -17.13 9.05 0.27
CA CYS A 51 -16.02 9.58 1.06
C CYS A 51 -14.83 8.61 1.12
N ASN A 52 -15.10 7.31 1.29
CA ASN A 52 -14.08 6.28 1.21
C ASN A 52 -13.40 6.25 -0.17
N GLY A 53 -14.17 6.38 -1.25
CA GLY A 53 -13.63 6.47 -2.61
C GLY A 53 -12.68 7.65 -2.78
N LEU A 54 -13.06 8.84 -2.29
CA LEU A 54 -12.22 10.03 -2.33
C LEU A 54 -10.91 9.82 -1.57
N ILE A 55 -10.98 9.31 -0.33
CA ILE A 55 -9.78 9.05 0.49
C ILE A 55 -8.89 8.02 -0.21
N LYS A 56 -9.45 6.90 -0.70
CA LYS A 56 -8.70 5.88 -1.42
C LYS A 56 -7.97 6.45 -2.63
N SER A 57 -8.63 7.28 -3.46
CA SER A 57 -7.98 7.92 -4.61
C SER A 57 -6.81 8.83 -4.21
N MET A 58 -6.96 9.62 -3.15
CA MET A 58 -5.88 10.48 -2.65
C MET A 58 -4.70 9.66 -2.13
N VAL A 59 -4.99 8.59 -1.37
CA VAL A 59 -3.99 7.70 -0.79
C VAL A 59 -3.25 6.89 -1.86
N SER A 60 -3.97 6.31 -2.82
CA SER A 60 -3.36 5.50 -3.88
C SER A 60 -2.42 6.30 -4.78
N ALA A 61 -2.72 7.58 -4.99
CA ALA A 61 -1.91 8.47 -5.82
C ALA A 61 -0.87 9.28 -5.01
N ASP A 62 -0.83 9.11 -3.67
CA ASP A 62 -0.02 9.90 -2.74
C ASP A 62 -0.02 11.41 -3.05
N MET A 63 -1.21 11.96 -3.35
CA MET A 63 -1.35 13.26 -4.01
C MET A 63 -0.55 14.37 -3.31
N ASP A 64 0.24 15.11 -4.10
CA ASP A 64 0.83 16.38 -3.66
C ASP A 64 -0.23 17.51 -3.60
N PHE A 65 0.15 18.69 -3.12
CA PHE A 65 -0.81 19.79 -2.96
C PHE A 65 -1.37 20.32 -4.28
N LYS A 66 -0.60 20.26 -5.37
CA LYS A 66 -1.05 20.70 -6.69
C LYS A 66 -2.04 19.70 -7.28
N GLN A 67 -1.74 18.41 -7.15
CA GLN A 67 -2.62 17.31 -7.55
C GLN A 67 -3.92 17.32 -6.74
N LEU A 68 -3.85 17.59 -5.44
CA LEU A 68 -5.01 17.73 -4.56
C LEU A 68 -5.95 18.86 -5.00
N GLU A 69 -5.41 20.05 -5.31
CA GLU A 69 -6.22 21.19 -5.76
C GLU A 69 -6.92 20.90 -7.09
N ALA A 70 -6.20 20.30 -8.05
CA ALA A 70 -6.77 19.86 -9.31
C ALA A 70 -7.85 18.78 -9.10
N PHE A 71 -7.60 17.83 -8.20
CA PHE A 71 -8.55 16.77 -7.86
C PHE A 71 -9.82 17.36 -7.23
N ALA A 72 -9.69 18.21 -6.21
CA ALA A 72 -10.81 18.88 -5.56
C ALA A 72 -11.66 19.66 -6.57
N THR A 73 -11.03 20.45 -7.44
CA THR A 73 -11.70 21.19 -8.53
C THR A 73 -12.41 20.25 -9.51
N SER A 74 -11.83 19.08 -9.80
CA SER A 74 -12.49 18.10 -10.67
C SER A 74 -13.73 17.48 -10.02
N GLN A 75 -13.72 17.30 -8.69
CA GLN A 75 -14.85 16.76 -7.95
C GLN A 75 -16.01 17.75 -7.84
N THR A 76 -15.73 19.07 -7.80
CA THR A 76 -16.79 20.10 -7.81
C THR A 76 -17.44 20.27 -9.17
N LYS A 77 -16.71 19.99 -10.26
CA LYS A 77 -17.22 20.07 -11.65
C LYS A 77 -17.97 18.83 -12.13
N ARG A 78 -18.06 17.76 -11.32
CA ARG A 78 -18.75 16.53 -11.71
C ARG A 78 -20.26 16.73 -11.78
N LYS A 79 -20.86 16.37 -12.93
CA LYS A 79 -22.29 16.53 -13.20
C LYS A 79 -23.21 15.67 -12.33
N GLN A 80 -22.74 14.53 -11.84
CA GLN A 80 -23.46 13.66 -10.90
C GLN A 80 -22.51 13.17 -9.82
N GLY A 81 -22.96 13.19 -8.57
CA GLY A 81 -22.17 12.72 -7.43
C GLY A 81 -20.93 13.58 -7.09
N GLY A 82 -20.84 14.81 -7.60
CA GLY A 82 -19.80 15.77 -7.24
C GLY A 82 -19.89 16.20 -5.77
N ILE A 83 -18.84 16.87 -5.28
CA ILE A 83 -18.84 17.49 -3.94
C ILE A 83 -19.09 18.99 -4.07
N THR A 84 -19.61 19.62 -3.02
CA THR A 84 -19.75 21.08 -2.98
C THR A 84 -18.39 21.76 -2.83
N GLU A 85 -18.32 23.07 -3.12
CA GLU A 85 -17.09 23.85 -2.93
C GLU A 85 -16.64 23.85 -1.45
N GLU A 86 -17.59 23.88 -0.51
CA GLU A 86 -17.29 23.80 0.92
C GLU A 86 -16.73 22.42 1.31
N GLU A 87 -17.32 21.34 0.78
CA GLU A 87 -16.81 19.98 0.97
C GLU A 87 -15.41 19.80 0.36
N ALA A 88 -15.14 20.42 -0.79
CA ALA A 88 -13.83 20.42 -1.42
C ALA A 88 -12.77 21.13 -0.56
N GLN A 89 -13.13 22.24 0.10
CA GLN A 89 -12.27 22.91 1.07
C GLN A 89 -12.00 22.03 2.29
N MET A 90 -13.02 21.35 2.81
CA MET A 90 -12.87 20.42 3.93
C MET A 90 -12.03 19.19 3.56
N LEU A 91 -12.20 18.65 2.35
CA LEU A 91 -11.38 17.56 1.80
C LEU A 91 -9.91 17.98 1.69
N THR A 92 -9.66 19.19 1.21
CA THR A 92 -8.31 19.77 1.11
C THR A 92 -7.68 19.92 2.49
N LYS A 93 -8.44 20.43 3.46
CA LYS A 93 -7.99 20.58 4.85
C LYS A 93 -7.68 19.23 5.48
N PHE A 94 -8.57 18.25 5.31
CA PHE A 94 -8.37 16.87 5.76
C PHE A 94 -7.05 16.29 5.23
N TRP A 95 -6.81 16.34 3.91
CA TRP A 95 -5.60 15.76 3.33
C TRP A 95 -4.33 16.46 3.82
N LYS A 96 -4.34 17.80 3.89
CA LYS A 96 -3.21 18.58 4.44
C LYS A 96 -2.83 18.14 5.85
N THR A 97 -3.80 17.83 6.70
CA THR A 97 -3.56 17.36 8.07
C THR A 97 -3.14 15.89 8.15
N HIS A 98 -3.78 15.02 7.37
CA HIS A 98 -3.67 13.57 7.57
C HIS A 98 -2.67 12.88 6.62
N LYS A 99 -2.25 13.52 5.52
CA LYS A 99 -1.39 12.92 4.49
C LYS A 99 -0.17 12.21 5.07
N SER A 100 0.65 12.91 5.86
CA SER A 100 1.91 12.37 6.36
C SER A 100 1.70 11.10 7.20
N LYS A 101 0.75 11.14 8.14
CA LYS A 101 0.45 9.99 9.00
C LYS A 101 -0.17 8.83 8.22
N ILE A 102 -1.09 9.10 7.28
CA ILE A 102 -1.68 8.05 6.44
C ILE A 102 -0.59 7.41 5.56
N HIS A 103 0.27 8.22 4.94
CA HIS A 103 1.40 7.74 4.15
C HIS A 103 2.31 6.82 4.97
N GLN A 104 2.70 7.23 6.18
CA GLN A 104 3.52 6.41 7.08
C GLN A 104 2.86 5.07 7.42
N VAL A 105 1.55 5.06 7.70
CA VAL A 105 0.80 3.81 7.95
C VAL A 105 0.76 2.92 6.71
N VAL A 106 0.53 3.48 5.53
CA VAL A 106 0.50 2.70 4.29
C VAL A 106 1.88 2.11 4.02
N VAL A 107 2.94 2.91 4.17
CA VAL A 107 4.33 2.44 4.06
C VAL A 107 4.62 1.35 5.08
N SER A 108 4.22 1.49 6.34
CA SER A 108 4.48 0.46 7.35
C SER A 108 3.73 -0.84 7.11
N ARG A 109 2.53 -0.77 6.50
CA ARG A 109 1.77 -1.95 6.06
C ARG A 109 2.40 -2.63 4.83
N CYS A 110 3.08 -1.86 3.97
CA CYS A 110 3.74 -2.35 2.78
C CYS A 110 5.22 -2.73 3.02
N ALA A 111 5.83 -2.23 4.08
CA ALA A 111 7.18 -2.58 4.47
C ALA A 111 7.17 -4.02 4.97
N TRP A 112 7.62 -4.94 4.13
CA TRP A 112 8.12 -6.21 4.61
C TRP A 112 9.34 -5.85 5.44
N ASN A 113 9.18 -5.78 6.76
CA ASN A 113 10.28 -5.43 7.67
C ASN A 113 11.42 -6.47 7.63
N ASN A 114 11.42 -7.37 6.66
CA ASN A 114 12.41 -8.38 6.43
C ASN A 114 13.54 -7.80 5.58
N LYS A 115 14.78 -8.09 5.97
CA LYS A 115 15.99 -7.64 5.27
C LYS A 115 16.84 -8.83 4.88
N LEU A 116 17.24 -8.89 3.62
CA LEU A 116 18.28 -9.81 3.19
C LEU A 116 19.64 -9.30 3.70
N LYS A 117 20.30 -10.08 4.55
CA LYS A 117 21.60 -9.77 5.18
C LYS A 117 22.76 -10.28 4.37
N ASP A 118 22.65 -11.51 3.90
CA ASP A 118 23.71 -12.18 3.17
C ASP A 118 23.14 -13.18 2.16
N VAL A 119 23.92 -13.41 1.11
CA VAL A 119 23.66 -14.38 0.05
C VAL A 119 24.92 -15.20 -0.16
N SER A 120 24.89 -16.44 0.28
CA SER A 120 25.97 -17.40 0.08
C SER A 120 25.52 -18.47 -0.91
N TRP A 121 26.41 -18.92 -1.79
CA TRP A 121 26.07 -19.94 -2.77
C TRP A 121 27.27 -20.84 -3.07
N ARG A 122 26.96 -22.05 -3.57
CA ARG A 122 27.96 -22.95 -4.17
C ARG A 122 27.33 -23.74 -5.31
N ILE A 123 28.18 -24.25 -6.21
CA ILE A 123 27.75 -25.11 -7.30
C ILE A 123 28.18 -26.54 -6.99
N ASP A 124 27.18 -27.44 -6.96
CA ASP A 124 27.39 -28.86 -6.81
C ASP A 124 27.14 -29.54 -8.18
N LEU A 125 27.93 -30.55 -8.49
CA LEU A 125 27.69 -31.45 -9.62
C LEU A 125 27.02 -32.71 -9.11
N LYS A 126 25.78 -32.95 -9.52
CA LYS A 126 25.09 -34.20 -9.18
C LYS A 126 25.71 -35.35 -9.98
N MET A 127 26.47 -36.21 -9.30
CA MET A 127 27.02 -37.43 -9.92
C MET A 127 25.98 -38.56 -9.93
N GLN A 128 25.83 -39.24 -11.06
CA GLN A 128 24.89 -40.35 -11.27
C GLN A 128 25.35 -41.67 -10.62
N ALA A 129 24.38 -42.56 -10.35
CA ALA A 129 24.62 -43.96 -10.01
C ALA A 129 24.89 -44.83 -11.28
N LYS A 130 25.63 -45.93 -11.08
CA LYS A 130 26.39 -46.75 -12.05
C LYS A 130 25.72 -47.25 -13.36
N HIS A 131 24.44 -46.99 -13.66
CA HIS A 131 23.71 -47.69 -14.75
C HIS A 131 22.93 -46.82 -15.75
N VAL A 132 23.21 -45.51 -15.88
CA VAL A 132 22.58 -44.66 -16.92
C VAL A 132 23.62 -43.71 -17.51
N ASP A 133 23.55 -43.47 -18.82
CA ASP A 133 24.41 -42.52 -19.53
C ASP A 133 24.26 -41.09 -19.00
N GLN A 134 25.41 -40.40 -19.04
CA GLN A 134 25.77 -39.15 -18.36
C GLN A 134 24.69 -38.07 -18.27
N ILE A 135 24.36 -37.65 -17.05
CA ILE A 135 23.78 -36.33 -16.75
C ILE A 135 24.58 -35.69 -15.60
N ASN A 136 25.68 -35.03 -15.96
CA ASN A 136 26.43 -34.14 -15.06
C ASN A 136 25.75 -32.76 -15.06
N GLN A 137 24.60 -32.62 -14.39
CA GLN A 137 23.92 -31.33 -14.34
C GLN A 137 24.47 -30.49 -13.18
N PRO A 138 25.04 -29.30 -13.43
CA PRO A 138 25.42 -28.37 -12.38
C PRO A 138 24.17 -27.87 -11.68
N THR A 139 24.27 -27.65 -10.38
CA THR A 139 23.15 -27.21 -9.55
C THR A 139 23.65 -26.22 -8.52
N ALA A 140 22.98 -25.07 -8.40
CA ALA A 140 23.30 -24.08 -7.39
C ALA A 140 22.56 -24.38 -6.09
N ILE A 141 23.30 -24.44 -4.99
CA ILE A 141 22.74 -24.39 -3.64
C ILE A 141 22.90 -22.96 -3.14
N VAL A 142 21.78 -22.31 -2.88
CA VAL A 142 21.72 -20.91 -2.45
C VAL A 142 21.26 -20.86 -1.00
N GLU A 143 21.96 -20.05 -0.22
CA GLU A 143 21.66 -19.73 1.17
C GLU A 143 21.40 -18.22 1.30
N LEU A 144 20.22 -17.87 1.81
CA LEU A 144 19.82 -16.50 2.09
C LEU A 144 19.72 -16.31 3.61
N GLN A 145 20.42 -15.33 4.14
CA GLN A 145 20.26 -14.90 5.53
C GLN A 145 19.24 -13.76 5.57
N VAL A 146 18.06 -13.99 6.15
CA VAL A 146 16.94 -13.03 6.19
C VAL A 146 16.66 -12.64 7.64
N GLN A 147 16.77 -11.36 7.96
CA GLN A 147 16.34 -10.80 9.24
C GLN A 147 14.85 -10.47 9.15
N ASN A 148 14.02 -10.93 10.10
CA ASN A 148 12.60 -10.59 10.13
C ASN A 148 12.31 -9.46 11.12
N GLY A 149 11.90 -8.30 10.62
CA GLY A 149 11.57 -7.16 11.47
C GLY A 149 12.73 -6.68 12.31
N ASP A 150 12.41 -6.34 13.57
CA ASP A 150 13.37 -5.88 14.57
C ASP A 150 14.05 -7.04 15.32
N GLN A 151 13.82 -8.30 14.92
CA GLN A 151 14.51 -9.44 15.53
C GLN A 151 16.00 -9.34 15.28
N GLN A 152 16.83 -9.48 16.33
CA GLN A 152 18.29 -9.49 16.16
C GLN A 152 18.78 -10.76 15.46
N GLU A 153 18.05 -11.86 15.59
CA GLU A 153 18.40 -13.13 14.96
C GLU A 153 17.92 -13.19 13.51
N SER A 154 18.78 -13.74 12.64
CA SER A 154 18.49 -13.95 11.23
C SER A 154 18.06 -15.38 10.97
N ASN A 155 17.05 -15.57 10.14
CA ASN A 155 16.66 -16.85 9.61
C ASN A 155 17.51 -17.22 8.39
N VAL A 156 17.82 -18.50 8.23
CA VAL A 156 18.57 -19.00 7.08
C VAL A 156 17.61 -19.80 6.19
N VAL A 157 17.51 -19.40 4.92
CA VAL A 157 16.69 -20.08 3.90
C VAL A 157 17.63 -20.71 2.90
N ARG A 158 17.53 -22.04 2.72
CA ARG A 158 18.36 -22.80 1.77
C ARG A 158 17.48 -23.45 0.72
N PHE A 159 17.88 -23.32 -0.53
CA PHE A 159 17.18 -23.94 -1.64
C PHE A 159 18.12 -24.22 -2.81
N GLU A 160 17.61 -25.00 -3.75
CA GLU A 160 18.34 -25.48 -4.90
C GLU A 160 17.78 -24.85 -6.19
N MET A 161 18.68 -24.41 -7.08
CA MET A 161 18.34 -23.85 -8.38
C MET A 161 19.13 -24.53 -9.49
N ASP A 162 18.42 -24.88 -10.56
CA ASP A 162 19.02 -25.20 -11.85
C ASP A 162 19.33 -23.92 -12.65
N GLU A 163 19.98 -24.08 -13.80
CA GLU A 163 20.34 -22.98 -14.70
C GLU A 163 19.13 -22.13 -15.13
N GLU A 164 18.02 -22.78 -15.48
CA GLU A 164 16.82 -22.10 -15.97
C GLU A 164 16.19 -21.22 -14.88
N ARG A 165 16.04 -21.77 -13.66
CA ARG A 165 15.54 -21.03 -12.50
C ARG A 165 16.46 -19.86 -12.16
N LEU A 166 17.77 -20.07 -12.20
CA LEU A 166 18.74 -19.01 -11.89
C LEU A 166 18.66 -17.88 -12.91
N SER A 167 18.64 -18.22 -14.21
CA SER A 167 18.46 -17.23 -15.28
C SER A 167 17.18 -16.42 -15.10
N LYS A 168 16.08 -17.04 -14.68
CA LYS A 168 14.82 -16.35 -14.41
C LYS A 168 14.94 -15.36 -13.24
N VAL A 169 15.56 -15.77 -12.13
CA VAL A 169 15.74 -14.90 -10.95
C VAL A 169 16.61 -13.69 -11.30
N VAL A 170 17.70 -13.89 -12.04
CA VAL A 170 18.57 -12.78 -12.50
C VAL A 170 17.77 -11.78 -13.33
N LYS A 171 16.99 -12.24 -14.32
CA LYS A 171 16.14 -11.37 -15.14
C LYS A 171 15.10 -10.60 -14.34
N ASP A 172 14.54 -11.21 -13.29
CA ASP A 172 13.57 -10.52 -12.45
C ASP A 172 14.24 -9.45 -11.56
N ILE A 173 15.48 -9.67 -11.12
CA ILE A 173 16.28 -8.66 -10.40
C ILE A 173 16.67 -7.50 -11.34
N GLU A 174 17.07 -7.79 -12.58
CA GLU A 174 17.39 -6.76 -13.60
C GLU A 174 16.18 -5.84 -13.86
N LYS A 175 14.97 -6.40 -14.00
CA LYS A 175 13.75 -5.59 -14.15
C LYS A 175 13.50 -4.69 -12.95
N ILE A 176 13.80 -5.15 -11.73
CA ILE A 176 13.66 -4.32 -10.52
C ILE A 176 14.65 -3.15 -10.59
N GLU A 177 15.90 -3.41 -10.97
CA GLU A 177 16.93 -2.38 -11.15
C GLU A 177 16.53 -1.33 -12.21
N GLU A 178 16.00 -1.78 -13.35
CA GLU A 178 15.49 -0.89 -14.41
C GLU A 178 14.38 0.03 -13.87
N GLN A 179 13.41 -0.52 -13.12
CA GLN A 179 12.33 0.26 -12.55
C GLN A 179 12.83 1.29 -11.54
N ILE A 180 13.76 0.91 -10.66
CA ILE A 180 14.35 1.85 -9.69
C ILE A 180 15.06 2.98 -10.44
N SER A 181 15.89 2.64 -11.44
CA SER A 181 16.64 3.63 -12.23
C SER A 181 15.73 4.63 -12.92
N ALA A 182 14.63 4.16 -13.54
CA ALA A 182 13.65 5.03 -14.19
C ALA A 182 12.96 6.00 -13.23
N HIS A 183 12.78 5.63 -11.96
CA HIS A 183 12.13 6.48 -10.95
C HIS A 183 13.10 7.39 -10.18
N CYS A 184 14.40 7.09 -10.18
CA CYS A 184 15.44 7.91 -9.56
C CYS A 184 15.94 9.06 -10.46
N GLN A 185 15.76 8.99 -11.79
CA GLN A 185 16.23 10.02 -12.75
C GLN A 185 15.28 11.23 -12.88
N LYS A 186 14.70 11.74 -11.78
CA LYS A 186 13.90 12.98 -11.77
C LYS A 186 14.69 14.19 -11.31
#